data_AF-A0AA38GQ91-F1
#
_entry.id   AF-A0AA38GQ91-F1
#
_cell.length_a   1.000
_cell.length_b   1.000
_cell.length_c   1.000
_cell.angle_alpha   90.00
_cell.angle_beta   90.00
_cell.angle_gamma   90.00
#
_symmetry.space_group_name_H-M   'P 1'
#
loop_
_entity.id
_entity.type
_entity.pdbx_description
1 polymer ?
#
loop_
_entity_poly.entity_id
_entity_poly.type
_entity_poly.pdbx_seq_one_letter_code
_entity_poly.pdbx_strand_id
1 'polypeptide(L)'
;MKSVNRTSLGGLGIRHIADMNVALLAKIGWEVAQGNSHWAQLLRSKYLMQDEDFLLSSPPRGSAIWNSVTSSLPLLRTGTKWRLGNGRSIDFWSDWWIGDKPLSLNPIWEPIKRNLINRH
;
A
#
# COMPACT_ATOMS: atom_id res chain seq x y z
N MET A 1 -0.53 -37.02 1.61
CA MET A 1 0.59 -37.10 0.67
C MET A 1 0.05 -37.49 -0.70
N LYS A 2 -0.04 -36.53 -1.63
CA LYS A 2 -0.05 -36.72 -3.09
C LYS A 2 0.25 -35.35 -3.70
N SER A 3 1.48 -35.21 -4.18
CA SER A 3 2.02 -34.06 -4.88
C SER A 3 1.28 -33.84 -6.19
N VAL A 4 0.63 -32.70 -6.36
CA VAL A 4 0.14 -32.26 -7.67
C VAL A 4 1.27 -31.50 -8.36
N ASN A 5 1.63 -31.99 -9.54
CA ASN A 5 2.81 -31.67 -10.32
C ASN A 5 2.91 -30.18 -10.68
N ARG A 6 4.10 -29.60 -10.43
CA ARG A 6 4.52 -28.22 -10.74
C ARG A 6 4.86 -27.99 -12.23
N THR A 7 4.32 -28.78 -13.15
CA THR A 7 4.88 -28.87 -14.52
C THR A 7 3.82 -29.03 -15.61
N SER A 8 2.81 -28.16 -15.63
CA SER A 8 1.99 -27.99 -16.84
C SER A 8 2.24 -26.61 -17.46
N LEU A 9 3.28 -26.58 -18.31
CA LEU A 9 3.44 -25.72 -19.49
C LEU A 9 4.08 -24.32 -19.32
N GLY A 10 5.35 -24.30 -18.87
CA GLY A 10 6.22 -23.11 -18.95
C GLY A 10 7.68 -23.29 -18.53
N GLY A 11 8.23 -24.50 -18.70
CA GLY A 11 9.63 -24.96 -18.80
C GLY A 11 10.88 -24.26 -18.21
N LEU A 12 10.86 -23.07 -17.62
CA LEU A 12 12.09 -22.35 -17.22
C LEU A 12 12.08 -21.75 -15.80
N GLY A 13 11.01 -21.93 -15.03
CA GLY A 13 10.88 -21.27 -13.71
C GLY A 13 10.73 -19.74 -13.79
N ILE A 14 10.55 -19.20 -14.99
CA ILE A 14 10.22 -17.78 -15.21
C ILE A 14 8.78 -17.57 -14.72
N ARG A 15 8.60 -16.68 -13.73
CA ARG A 15 7.26 -16.28 -13.26
C ARG A 15 6.46 -15.68 -14.42
N HIS A 16 5.13 -15.79 -14.39
CA HIS A 16 4.31 -15.20 -15.45
C HIS A 16 4.63 -13.71 -15.60
N ILE A 17 4.84 -13.25 -16.84
CA ILE A 17 5.22 -11.87 -17.15
C ILE A 17 4.18 -10.88 -16.60
N ALA A 18 2.91 -11.27 -16.60
CA ALA A 18 1.84 -10.49 -15.98
C ALA A 18 2.10 -10.22 -14.49
N ASP A 19 2.49 -11.24 -13.72
CA ASP A 19 2.79 -11.11 -12.29
C ASP A 19 4.02 -10.22 -12.06
N MET A 20 5.04 -10.34 -12.92
CA MET A 20 6.22 -9.48 -12.88
C MET A 20 5.84 -8.02 -13.14
N ASN A 21 4.96 -7.75 -14.11
CA ASN A 21 4.51 -6.39 -14.42
C ASN A 21 3.74 -5.78 -13.23
N VAL A 22 2.84 -6.53 -12.61
CA VAL A 22 2.13 -6.08 -11.40
C VAL A 22 3.11 -5.75 -10.27
N ALA A 23 4.11 -6.61 -10.04
CA ALA A 23 5.13 -6.37 -9.03
C ALA A 23 5.99 -5.13 -9.34
N LEU A 24 6.33 -4.89 -10.60
CA LEU A 24 7.07 -3.70 -11.04
C LEU A 24 6.24 -2.43 -10.85
N LEU A 25 4.95 -2.44 -11.21
CA LEU A 25 4.04 -1.32 -10.99
C LEU A 25 3.89 -1.00 -9.51
N ALA A 26 3.72 -2.03 -8.68
CA ALA A 26 3.68 -1.86 -7.22
C ALA A 26 4.99 -1.26 -6.69
N LYS A 27 6.15 -1.72 -7.19
CA LYS A 27 7.44 -1.14 -6.82
C LYS A 27 7.54 0.34 -7.20
N ILE A 28 7.09 0.72 -8.40
CA ILE A 28 7.06 2.14 -8.82
C ILE A 28 6.11 2.94 -7.94
N GLY A 29 4.90 2.42 -7.67
CA GLY A 29 3.94 3.06 -6.77
C GLY A 29 4.50 3.25 -5.35
N TRP A 30 5.29 2.29 -4.87
CA TRP A 30 5.99 2.40 -3.59
C TRP A 30 7.05 3.50 -3.58
N GLU A 31 7.85 3.64 -4.64
CA GLU A 31 8.82 4.74 -4.75
C GLU A 31 8.12 6.11 -4.77
N VAL A 32 6.97 6.20 -5.45
CA VAL A 32 6.11 7.40 -5.41
C VAL A 32 5.60 7.65 -3.99
N ALA A 33 5.12 6.62 -3.30
CA ALA A 33 4.65 6.70 -1.91
C ALA A 33 5.74 7.17 -0.94
N GLN A 34 6.98 6.74 -1.14
CA GLN A 34 8.11 7.15 -0.31
C GLN A 34 8.60 8.56 -0.65
N GLY A 35 8.56 8.96 -1.93
CA GLY A 35 8.97 10.30 -2.34
C GLY A 35 10.47 10.58 -2.14
N ASN A 36 11.30 9.54 -2.06
CA ASN A 36 12.75 9.69 -1.81
C ASN A 36 13.54 10.13 -3.05
N SER A 37 13.02 9.85 -4.25
CA SER A 37 13.68 10.21 -5.51
C SER A 37 13.05 11.46 -6.13
N HIS A 38 13.86 12.27 -6.83
CA HIS A 38 13.40 13.49 -7.50
C HIS A 38 12.27 13.21 -8.52
N TRP A 39 12.36 12.11 -9.27
CA TRP A 39 11.31 11.71 -10.21
C TRP A 39 10.00 11.33 -9.50
N ALA A 40 10.07 10.67 -8.34
CA ALA A 40 8.91 10.39 -7.52
C ALA A 40 8.28 11.68 -7.00
N GLN A 41 9.09 12.62 -6.49
CA GLN A 41 8.60 13.92 -6.03
C GLN A 41 7.94 14.72 -7.16
N LEU A 42 8.52 14.70 -8.36
CA LEU A 42 7.93 15.34 -9.54
C LEU A 42 6.58 14.72 -9.92
N LEU A 43 6.45 13.40 -9.83
CA LEU A 43 5.17 12.72 -10.06
C LEU A 43 4.14 13.11 -9.00
N ARG A 44 4.54 13.18 -7.73
CA ARG A 44 3.66 13.65 -6.66
C ARG A 44 3.22 15.08 -6.89
N SER A 45 4.13 15.99 -7.19
CA SER A 45 3.77 17.40 -7.44
C SER A 45 2.87 17.59 -8.67
N LYS A 46 2.96 16.66 -9.64
CA LYS A 46 2.14 16.71 -10.85
C LYS A 46 0.73 16.14 -10.65
N TYR A 47 0.58 15.09 -9.84
CA TYR A 47 -0.65 14.30 -9.77
C TYR A 47 -1.33 14.26 -8.40
N LEU A 48 -0.65 14.68 -7.33
CA LEU A 48 -1.20 14.73 -5.97
C LEU A 48 -1.34 16.18 -5.51
N MET A 49 -2.30 16.41 -4.62
CA MET A 49 -2.42 17.69 -3.94
C MET A 49 -1.29 17.86 -2.91
N GLN A 50 -1.04 19.10 -2.50
CA GLN A 50 -0.04 19.39 -1.48
C GLN A 50 -0.37 18.63 -0.19
N ASP A 51 0.64 17.99 0.41
CA ASP A 51 0.54 17.16 1.62
C ASP A 51 -0.36 15.91 1.51
N GLU A 52 -0.78 15.54 0.30
CA GLU A 52 -1.58 14.34 0.10
C GLU A 52 -0.70 13.07 0.12
N ASP A 53 -1.12 12.08 0.92
CA ASP A 53 -0.46 10.78 0.95
C ASP A 53 -0.90 9.92 -0.24
N PHE A 54 0.05 9.48 -1.06
CA PHE A 54 -0.23 8.64 -2.21
C PHE A 54 -0.93 7.32 -1.84
N LEU A 55 -0.60 6.73 -0.69
CA LEU A 55 -1.22 5.47 -0.27
C LEU A 55 -2.66 5.66 0.19
N LEU A 56 -3.03 6.85 0.67
CA LEU A 56 -4.38 7.15 1.15
C LEU A 56 -5.23 7.89 0.12
N SER A 57 -4.62 8.45 -0.92
CA SER A 57 -5.30 9.26 -1.92
C SER A 57 -6.14 8.46 -2.91
N SER A 58 -7.00 9.17 -3.63
CA SER A 58 -7.63 8.67 -4.86
C SER A 58 -7.13 9.51 -6.02
N PRO A 59 -5.90 9.26 -6.52
CA PRO A 59 -5.27 10.17 -7.45
C PRO A 59 -6.09 10.28 -8.75
N PRO A 60 -6.18 11.47 -9.35
CA PRO A 60 -6.90 11.67 -10.59
C PRO A 60 -6.30 10.84 -11.72
N ARG A 61 -7.14 10.52 -12.71
CA ARG A 61 -6.67 9.90 -13.95
C ARG A 61 -5.69 10.83 -14.66
N GLY A 62 -4.67 10.24 -15.28
CA GLY A 62 -3.61 10.97 -15.96
C GLY A 62 -3.10 10.23 -17.18
N SER A 63 -1.77 10.24 -17.34
CA SER A 63 -1.11 9.50 -18.43
C SER A 63 -1.34 8.00 -18.30
N ALA A 64 -1.14 7.25 -19.39
CA ALA A 64 -1.24 5.79 -19.36
C ALA A 64 -0.35 5.17 -18.27
N ILE A 65 0.90 5.66 -18.16
CA ILE A 65 1.84 5.23 -17.12
C ILE A 65 1.29 5.55 -15.73
N TRP A 66 0.77 6.76 -15.50
CA TRP A 66 0.20 7.13 -14.21
C TRP A 66 -0.97 6.23 -13.83
N ASN A 67 -1.88 5.98 -14.77
CA ASN A 67 -3.03 5.09 -14.55
C ASN A 67 -2.61 3.65 -14.26
N SER A 68 -1.52 3.16 -14.87
CA SER A 68 -0.94 1.85 -14.54
C SER A 68 -0.27 1.83 -13.17
N VAL A 69 0.33 2.93 -12.72
CA VAL A 69 0.91 3.02 -11.37
C VAL A 69 -0.20 3.07 -10.32
N THR A 70 -1.24 3.89 -10.52
CA THR A 70 -2.36 3.99 -9.57
C THR A 70 -3.20 2.73 -9.48
N SER A 71 -3.24 1.89 -10.54
CA SER A 71 -3.90 0.59 -10.46
C SER A 71 -3.23 -0.39 -9.47
N SER A 72 -1.97 -0.15 -9.10
CA SER A 72 -1.26 -0.94 -8.08
C SER A 72 -1.55 -0.51 -6.63
N LEU A 73 -2.24 0.61 -6.42
CA LEU A 73 -2.55 1.13 -5.07
C LEU A 73 -3.28 0.13 -4.16
N PRO A 74 -4.31 -0.61 -4.61
CA PRO A 74 -4.99 -1.59 -3.77
C PRO A 74 -4.04 -2.69 -3.26
N LEU A 75 -3.09 -3.12 -4.10
CA LEU A 75 -2.07 -4.09 -3.74
C LEU A 75 -1.10 -3.52 -2.70
N LEU A 76 -0.69 -2.26 -2.86
CA LEU A 76 0.17 -1.59 -1.88
C LEU A 76 -0.53 -1.42 -0.53
N ARG A 77 -1.80 -0.99 -0.53
CA ARG A 77 -2.60 -0.83 0.70
C ARG A 77 -2.73 -2.12 1.51
N THR A 78 -2.87 -3.25 0.83
CA THR A 78 -3.03 -4.56 1.48
C THR A 78 -1.69 -5.22 1.81
N GLY A 79 -0.63 -4.92 1.05
CA GLY A 79 0.69 -5.55 1.19
C GLY A 79 1.70 -4.77 2.03
N THR A 80 1.38 -3.55 2.46
CA THR A 80 2.30 -2.69 3.23
C THR A 80 1.80 -2.47 4.65
N LYS A 81 2.75 -2.28 5.58
CA LYS A 81 2.46 -1.89 6.97
C LYS A 81 3.03 -0.50 7.21
N TRP A 82 2.33 0.28 8.01
CA TRP A 82 2.80 1.58 8.44
C TRP A 82 3.96 1.41 9.42
N ARG A 83 5.05 2.14 9.19
CA ARG A 83 6.14 2.26 10.15
C ARG A 83 5.90 3.51 10.99
N LEU A 84 5.85 3.34 12.30
CA LEU A 84 5.78 4.45 13.25
C LEU A 84 6.93 5.44 13.01
N GLY A 85 6.55 6.68 12.65
CA GLY A 85 7.44 7.84 12.55
C GLY A 85 7.00 8.93 13.52
N ASN A 86 6.80 10.15 13.02
CA ASN A 86 6.32 11.30 13.81
C ASN A 86 4.80 11.28 14.10
N GLY A 87 4.07 10.24 13.67
CA GLY A 87 2.65 10.05 13.92
C GLY A 87 1.69 10.99 13.16
N ARG A 88 2.18 11.87 12.26
CA ARG A 88 1.33 12.86 11.59
C ARG A 88 0.41 12.29 10.51
N SER A 89 0.78 11.16 9.93
CA SER A 89 0.09 10.52 8.79
C SER A 89 -0.48 9.13 9.12
N ILE A 90 -0.36 8.67 10.38
CA ILE A 90 -0.91 7.39 10.86
C ILE A 90 -2.16 7.65 11.71
N ASP A 91 -3.26 6.97 11.38
CA ASP A 91 -4.37 6.74 12.30
C ASP A 91 -4.01 5.61 13.26
N PHE A 92 -3.82 5.96 14.53
CA PHE A 92 -3.45 5.02 15.58
C PHE A 92 -4.38 3.80 15.70
N TRP A 93 -5.68 3.94 15.42
CA TRP A 93 -6.67 2.87 15.58
C TRP A 93 -6.93 2.10 14.28
N SER A 94 -7.00 2.82 13.17
CA SER A 94 -7.47 2.28 11.89
C SER A 94 -6.34 1.75 11.01
N ASP A 95 -5.12 2.29 11.17
CA ASP A 95 -3.99 1.86 10.36
C ASP A 95 -3.29 0.62 10.91
N TRP A 96 -2.79 -0.20 10.00
CA TRP A 96 -2.00 -1.37 10.33
C TRP A 96 -0.53 -0.99 10.55
N TRP A 97 -0.19 -0.61 11.78
CA TRP A 97 1.18 -0.23 12.17
C TRP A 97 1.84 -1.20 13.17
N ILE A 98 1.07 -2.07 13.83
CA ILE A 98 1.58 -3.09 14.77
C ILE A 98 0.82 -4.41 14.63
N GLY A 99 1.52 -5.53 14.85
CA GLY A 99 0.94 -6.88 14.77
C GLY A 99 0.48 -7.25 13.36
N ASP A 100 -0.63 -7.98 13.27
CA ASP A 100 -1.15 -8.54 12.01
C ASP A 100 -2.45 -7.88 11.51
N LYS A 101 -3.00 -6.91 12.24
CA LYS A 101 -4.20 -6.17 11.88
C LYS A 101 -4.28 -4.82 12.60
N PRO A 102 -5.09 -3.86 12.13
CA PRO A 102 -5.40 -2.64 12.87
C PRO A 102 -5.86 -2.92 14.30
N LEU A 103 -5.49 -2.03 15.24
CA LEU A 103 -5.84 -2.17 16.64
C LEU A 103 -7.35 -2.14 16.88
N SER A 104 -8.09 -1.38 16.07
CA SER A 104 -9.55 -1.33 16.09
C SER A 104 -10.23 -2.68 15.82
N LEU A 105 -9.54 -3.64 15.19
CA LEU A 105 -10.06 -4.99 14.92
C LEU A 105 -9.65 -6.00 16.01
N ASN A 106 -9.04 -5.54 17.09
CA ASN A 106 -8.65 -6.37 18.23
C ASN A 106 -9.57 -6.06 19.43
N PRO A 107 -10.41 -7.03 19.87
CA PRO A 107 -11.37 -6.84 20.95
C PRO A 107 -10.77 -6.37 22.28
N ILE A 108 -9.48 -6.62 22.51
CA ILE A 108 -8.77 -6.21 23.74
C ILE A 108 -8.75 -4.69 23.89
N TRP A 109 -8.72 -3.94 22.78
CA TRP A 109 -8.59 -2.48 22.80
C TRP A 109 -9.91 -1.73 22.76
N GLU A 110 -11.04 -2.43 22.57
CA GLU A 110 -12.38 -1.84 22.52
C GLU A 110 -12.73 -0.95 23.72
N PRO A 111 -12.46 -1.36 24.98
CA PRO A 111 -12.75 -0.51 26.14
C PRO A 111 -11.94 0.79 26.16
N ILE A 112 -10.67 0.72 25.73
CA ILE A 112 -9.75 1.86 25.73
C ILE A 112 -10.12 2.84 24.62
N LYS A 113 -10.41 2.33 23.43
CA LYS A 113 -10.85 3.14 22.28
C LYS A 113 -12.11 3.93 22.59
N ARG A 114 -13.15 3.31 23.18
CA ARG A 114 -14.40 4.00 23.54
C ARG A 114 -14.19 5.11 24.58
N ASN A 115 -13.36 4.86 25.58
CA ASN A 115 -13.08 5.85 26.63
C ASN A 115 -12.29 7.07 26.13
N LEU A 116 -11.50 6.92 25.06
CA LEU A 116 -10.75 8.02 24.46
C LEU A 116 -11.59 8.81 23.45
N ILE A 117 -12.52 8.15 22.74
CA ILE A 117 -13.42 8.81 21.79
C ILE A 117 -14.52 9.60 22.51
N ASN A 118 -15.02 9.11 23.65
CA ASN A 118 -16.12 9.73 24.41
C ASN A 118 -15.69 10.83 25.40
N ARG A 119 -14.43 11.29 25.36
CA ARG A 119 -13.90 12.34 26.26
C ARG A 119 -13.87 13.74 25.64
N HIS A 120 -14.55 13.93 24.51
CA HIS A 120 -14.86 15.21 23.89
C HIS A 120 -16.37 15.30 23.67
#